data_AF-R7HH03-F1
#
_entry.id   AF-R7HH03-F1
#
_cell.length_a   1.000
_cell.length_b   1.000
_cell.length_c   1.000
_cell.angle_alpha   90.00
_cell.angle_beta   90.00
_cell.angle_gamma   90.00
#
_symmetry.space_group_name_H-M   'P 1'
#
loop_
_entity.id
_entity.type
_entity.pdbx_description
1 polymer ?
#
loop_
_entity_poly.entity_id
_entity_poly.type
_entity_poly.pdbx_seq_one_letter_code
_entity_poly.pdbx_strand_id
1 'polypeptide(L)'
;MNRKGFTLIELLAVIILIALIAVLIVPNIIDTMTKSKEASYQLLVKNIVTSAKTYYEECEYGDLSNRTKYGSYACQINNNTITTTLGTLANTGMLTVSDVNSDGGKVVLDPRDTKKNMSACQITITKVKSNIKDDNGITSNKVTYEVEASSGNNCPTTEEYKK
;
A
#
# COMPACT_ATOMS: atom_id res chain seq x y z
N MET A 1 30.23 -53.16 15.22
CA MET A 1 29.37 -51.96 15.08
C MET A 1 28.05 -52.40 14.50
N ASN A 2 26.97 -52.32 15.28
CA ASN A 2 25.64 -52.78 14.88
C ASN A 2 24.92 -51.67 14.11
N ARG A 3 24.97 -51.69 12.77
CA ARG A 3 24.28 -50.70 11.93
C ARG A 3 22.85 -51.17 11.67
N LYS A 4 21.92 -50.81 12.55
CA LYS A 4 20.49 -50.92 12.25
C LYS A 4 20.15 -49.84 11.23
N GLY A 5 20.00 -50.23 9.97
CA GLY A 5 19.51 -49.36 8.90
C GLY A 5 17.99 -49.21 8.99
N PHE A 6 17.49 -48.05 8.58
CA PHE A 6 16.07 -47.77 8.44
C PHE A 6 15.48 -48.66 7.33
N THR A 7 14.29 -49.23 7.52
CA THR A 7 13.66 -50.07 6.49
C THR A 7 12.83 -49.22 5.51
N LEU A 8 12.70 -49.68 4.26
CA LEU A 8 11.90 -48.97 3.25
C LEU A 8 10.41 -48.91 3.62
N ILE A 9 9.88 -49.93 4.31
CA ILE A 9 8.48 -49.98 4.73
C ILE A 9 8.17 -48.94 5.81
N GLU A 10 9.09 -48.72 6.76
CA GLU A 10 8.96 -47.67 7.77
C GLU A 10 8.94 -46.29 7.11
N LEU A 11 9.80 -46.08 6.12
CA LEU A 11 9.84 -44.81 5.38
C LEU A 11 8.57 -44.61 4.54
N LEU A 12 8.03 -45.67 3.94
CA LEU A 12 6.79 -45.64 3.16
C LEU A 12 5.56 -45.28 4.03
N ALA A 13 5.45 -45.87 5.22
CA ALA A 13 4.35 -45.59 6.14
C ALA A 13 4.35 -44.11 6.58
N VAL A 14 5.54 -43.55 6.83
CA VAL A 14 5.69 -42.15 7.25
C VAL A 14 5.29 -41.16 6.15
N ILE A 15 5.69 -41.40 4.89
CA ILE A 15 5.31 -40.50 3.79
C ILE A 15 3.80 -40.52 3.52
N ILE A 16 3.15 -41.68 3.67
CA ILE A 16 1.68 -41.79 3.53
C ILE A 16 1.00 -40.98 4.64
N LEU A 17 1.48 -41.07 5.88
CA LEU A 17 0.92 -40.32 6.99
C LEU A 17 1.05 -38.80 6.79
N ILE A 18 2.23 -38.31 6.37
CA ILE A 18 2.45 -36.89 6.07
C ILE A 18 1.54 -36.41 4.94
N ALA A 19 1.35 -37.23 3.89
CA ALA A 19 0.48 -36.89 2.77
C ALA A 19 -0.99 -36.71 3.20
N LEU A 20 -1.51 -37.58 4.08
CA LEU A 20 -2.87 -37.46 4.59
C LEU A 20 -3.07 -36.18 5.43
N ILE A 21 -2.12 -35.85 6.30
CA ILE A 21 -2.17 -34.65 7.12
C ILE A 21 -2.08 -33.39 6.26
N ALA A 22 -1.23 -33.39 5.23
CA ALA A 22 -1.04 -32.25 4.34
C ALA A 22 -2.33 -31.83 3.63
N VAL A 23 -3.17 -32.79 3.20
CA VAL A 23 -4.43 -32.50 2.49
C VAL A 23 -5.39 -31.63 3.31
N LEU A 24 -5.45 -31.82 4.63
CA LEU A 24 -6.33 -31.04 5.51
C LEU A 24 -5.76 -29.65 5.85
N ILE A 25 -4.43 -29.54 5.90
CA ILE A 25 -3.75 -28.32 6.34
C ILE A 25 -3.61 -27.30 5.21
N VAL A 26 -3.31 -27.73 3.98
CA VAL A 26 -3.07 -26.86 2.82
C VAL A 26 -4.18 -25.82 2.57
N PRO A 27 -5.50 -26.15 2.54
CA PRO A 27 -6.53 -25.15 2.26
C PRO A 27 -6.55 -24.03 3.31
N ASN A 28 -6.38 -24.37 4.59
CA ASN A 28 -6.35 -23.39 5.69
C ASN A 28 -5.14 -22.44 5.57
N ILE A 29 -3.98 -22.95 5.15
CA ILE A 29 -2.80 -22.11 4.92
C ILE A 29 -3.06 -21.14 3.76
N ILE A 30 -3.65 -21.61 2.66
CA ILE A 30 -3.98 -20.74 1.52
C ILE A 30 -4.95 -19.62 1.95
N ASP A 31 -6.01 -19.94 2.70
CA ASP A 31 -6.99 -18.97 3.18
C ASP A 31 -6.41 -17.94 4.15
N THR A 32 -5.50 -18.37 5.03
CA THR A 32 -4.81 -17.43 5.93
C THR A 32 -3.84 -16.53 5.19
N MET A 33 -3.14 -17.06 4.18
CA MET A 33 -2.28 -16.26 3.30
C MET A 33 -3.08 -15.24 2.50
N THR A 34 -4.24 -15.61 1.93
CA THR A 34 -5.08 -14.68 1.17
C THR A 34 -5.62 -13.56 2.06
N LYS A 35 -6.11 -13.90 3.27
CA LYS A 35 -6.53 -12.90 4.27
C LYS A 35 -5.40 -11.97 4.70
N SER A 36 -4.19 -12.51 4.89
CA SER A 36 -3.01 -11.70 5.22
C SER A 36 -2.66 -10.74 4.09
N LYS A 37 -2.70 -11.18 2.84
CA LYS A 37 -2.49 -10.32 1.66
C LYS A 37 -3.54 -9.22 1.55
N GLU A 38 -4.81 -9.53 1.79
CA GLU A 38 -5.89 -8.53 1.80
C GLU A 38 -5.68 -7.51 2.92
N ALA A 39 -5.31 -7.94 4.13
CA ALA A 39 -4.99 -7.03 5.23
C ALA A 39 -3.82 -6.11 4.89
N SER A 40 -2.75 -6.64 4.29
CA SER A 40 -1.61 -5.85 3.81
C SER A 40 -2.01 -4.84 2.73
N TYR A 41 -2.91 -5.22 1.83
CA TYR A 41 -3.46 -4.30 0.83
C TYR A 41 -4.26 -3.16 1.47
N GLN A 42 -5.14 -3.46 2.43
CA GLN A 42 -5.88 -2.41 3.15
C GLN A 42 -4.95 -1.47 3.94
N LEU A 43 -3.89 -2.02 4.54
CA LEU A 43 -2.84 -1.20 5.18
C LEU A 43 -2.11 -0.31 4.17
N LEU A 44 -1.77 -0.84 2.98
CA LEU A 44 -1.16 -0.06 1.91
C LEU A 44 -2.07 1.10 1.48
N VAL A 45 -3.37 0.85 1.29
CA VAL A 45 -4.35 1.90 0.94
C VAL A 45 -4.41 3.00 2.01
N LYS A 46 -4.44 2.65 3.30
CA LYS A 46 -4.41 3.63 4.40
C LYS A 46 -3.11 4.42 4.45
N ASN A 47 -1.98 3.75 4.20
CA ASN A 47 -0.69 4.42 4.09
C ASN A 47 -0.67 5.38 2.91
N ILE A 48 -1.24 5.02 1.75
CA ILE A 48 -1.38 5.93 0.60
C ILE A 48 -2.13 7.20 1.01
N VAL A 49 -3.24 7.09 1.72
CA VAL A 49 -4.02 8.27 2.17
C VAL A 49 -3.18 9.16 3.10
N THR A 50 -2.44 8.55 4.03
CA THR A 50 -1.58 9.28 4.96
C THR A 50 -0.40 9.93 4.24
N SER A 51 0.25 9.21 3.32
CA SER A 51 1.33 9.72 2.48
C SER A 51 0.86 10.84 1.55
N ALA A 52 -0.37 10.75 1.01
CA ALA A 52 -0.98 11.79 0.20
C ALA A 52 -1.20 13.08 1.02
N LYS A 53 -1.71 12.96 2.25
CA LYS A 53 -1.79 14.08 3.19
C LYS A 53 -0.42 14.71 3.41
N THR A 54 0.60 13.92 3.75
CA THR A 54 1.96 14.43 3.96
C THR A 54 2.53 15.08 2.70
N TYR A 55 2.26 14.52 1.52
CA TYR A 55 2.67 15.09 0.23
C TYR A 55 2.04 16.46 0.00
N TYR A 56 0.76 16.62 0.31
CA TYR A 56 0.10 17.92 0.22
C TYR A 56 0.71 18.92 1.21
N GLU A 57 0.91 18.52 2.46
CA GLU A 57 1.46 19.39 3.50
C GLU A 57 2.89 19.85 3.18
N GLU A 58 3.75 18.95 2.71
CA GLU A 58 5.09 19.27 2.24
C GLU A 58 5.08 20.15 0.98
N CYS A 59 4.02 20.07 0.19
CA CYS A 59 3.84 20.94 -0.96
C CYS A 59 3.48 22.37 -0.58
N GLU A 60 2.54 22.52 0.38
CA GLU A 60 2.01 23.82 0.79
C GLU A 60 2.93 24.55 1.77
N TYR A 61 3.55 23.80 2.69
CA TYR A 61 4.28 24.33 3.83
C TYR A 61 5.76 23.94 3.85
N GLY A 62 6.16 22.95 3.06
CA GLY A 62 7.54 22.48 2.93
C GLY A 62 8.24 23.03 1.68
N ASP A 63 9.26 22.30 1.23
CA ASP A 63 10.10 22.67 0.07
C ASP A 63 9.73 21.85 -1.19
N LEU A 64 8.71 20.99 -1.12
CA LEU A 64 8.40 20.05 -2.21
C LEU A 64 7.94 20.74 -3.50
N SER A 65 7.53 22.01 -3.44
CA SER A 65 7.21 22.83 -4.61
C SER A 65 8.45 23.34 -5.37
N ASN A 66 9.66 23.14 -4.81
CA ASN A 66 10.92 23.60 -5.39
C ASN A 66 11.38 22.71 -6.57
N ARG A 67 11.12 23.17 -7.78
CA ARG A 67 11.47 22.50 -9.04
C ARG A 67 12.98 22.29 -9.22
N THR A 68 13.82 23.17 -8.68
CA THR A 68 15.28 23.06 -8.79
C THR A 68 15.81 21.89 -7.97
N LYS A 69 15.18 21.60 -6.83
CA LYS A 69 15.58 20.53 -5.92
C LYS A 69 14.94 19.19 -6.25
N TYR A 70 13.63 19.19 -6.53
CA TYR A 70 12.85 17.95 -6.70
C TYR A 70 12.55 17.59 -8.16
N GLY A 71 12.88 18.45 -9.13
CA GLY A 71 12.74 18.15 -10.56
C GLY A 71 11.33 17.72 -10.95
N SER A 72 11.19 16.51 -11.50
CA SER A 72 9.90 15.91 -11.89
C SER A 72 9.01 15.54 -10.70
N TYR A 73 9.56 15.46 -9.49
CA TYR A 73 8.82 15.16 -8.27
C TYR A 73 8.30 16.42 -7.56
N ALA A 74 8.69 17.60 -8.03
CA ALA A 74 8.21 18.85 -7.47
C ALA A 74 6.70 18.97 -7.67
N CYS A 75 5.99 19.30 -6.60
CA CYS A 75 4.54 19.38 -6.58
C CYS A 75 4.05 20.78 -7.03
N GLN A 76 2.78 20.85 -7.42
CA GLN A 76 2.09 22.11 -7.66
C GLN A 76 0.65 22.00 -7.18
N ILE A 77 0.20 22.99 -6.41
CA ILE A 77 -1.19 23.09 -5.96
C ILE A 77 -1.96 23.95 -6.96
N ASN A 78 -3.01 23.39 -7.54
CA ASN A 78 -3.94 24.10 -8.40
C ASN A 78 -5.34 24.00 -7.78
N ASN A 79 -5.95 25.14 -7.43
CA ASN A 79 -7.29 25.18 -6.81
C ASN A 79 -7.43 24.18 -5.65
N ASN A 80 -6.53 24.25 -4.66
CA ASN A 80 -6.51 23.37 -3.48
C ASN A 80 -6.35 21.88 -3.80
N THR A 81 -5.89 21.55 -5.00
CA THR A 81 -5.80 20.18 -5.50
C THR A 81 -4.40 19.88 -6.01
N ILE A 82 -3.93 18.65 -5.78
CA ILE A 82 -2.70 18.09 -6.33
C ILE A 82 -3.06 16.79 -7.07
N THR A 83 -2.61 16.64 -8.31
CA THR A 83 -2.65 15.34 -9.00
C THR A 83 -1.25 14.76 -9.05
N THR A 84 -1.08 13.52 -8.59
CA THR A 84 0.22 12.84 -8.52
C THR A 84 0.05 11.34 -8.69
N THR A 85 1.14 10.58 -8.69
CA THR A 85 1.11 9.12 -8.78
C THR A 85 1.54 8.46 -7.48
N LEU A 86 1.13 7.22 -7.25
CA LEU A 86 1.62 6.42 -6.11
C LEU A 86 3.14 6.23 -6.19
N GLY A 87 3.69 6.10 -7.41
CA GLY A 87 5.13 6.06 -7.65
C GLY A 87 5.83 7.33 -7.18
N THR A 88 5.25 8.51 -7.42
CA THR A 88 5.80 9.78 -6.90
C THR A 88 5.84 9.76 -5.37
N LEU A 89 4.74 9.38 -4.70
CA LEU A 89 4.70 9.28 -3.23
C LEU A 89 5.80 8.35 -2.69
N ALA A 90 6.05 7.25 -3.38
CA ALA A 90 7.07 6.28 -3.00
C ALA A 90 8.50 6.81 -3.23
N ASN A 91 8.75 7.46 -4.36
CA ASN A 91 10.06 7.97 -4.71
C ASN A 91 10.43 9.25 -3.94
N THR A 92 9.46 10.00 -3.42
CA THR A 92 9.70 11.08 -2.44
C THR A 92 9.87 10.55 -1.02
N GLY A 93 9.75 9.24 -0.80
CA GLY A 93 9.93 8.60 0.51
C GLY A 93 8.73 8.75 1.46
N MET A 94 7.61 9.32 0.99
CA MET A 94 6.42 9.53 1.82
C MET A 94 5.56 8.28 1.91
N LEU A 95 5.52 7.48 0.85
CA LEU A 95 4.92 6.15 0.85
C LEU A 95 6.01 5.10 1.01
N THR A 96 6.06 4.48 2.17
CA THR A 96 7.05 3.44 2.46
C THR A 96 6.76 2.17 1.67
N VAL A 97 7.63 1.86 0.70
CA VAL A 97 7.61 0.61 -0.06
C VAL A 97 9.00 -0.02 -0.13
N SER A 98 9.03 -1.34 -0.20
CA SER A 98 10.28 -2.14 -0.23
C SER A 98 10.76 -2.38 -1.65
N ASP A 99 9.84 -2.54 -2.60
CA ASP A 99 10.16 -2.94 -3.97
C ASP A 99 10.82 -1.81 -4.78
N VAL A 100 11.76 -2.21 -5.64
CA VAL A 100 12.52 -1.31 -6.53
C VAL A 100 12.56 -1.87 -7.95
N ASN A 101 12.58 -0.99 -8.95
CA ASN A 101 12.79 -1.36 -10.34
C ASN A 101 14.28 -1.54 -10.65
N SER A 102 14.60 -1.92 -11.88
CA SER A 102 15.99 -2.12 -12.35
C SER A 102 16.86 -0.86 -12.25
N ASP A 103 16.24 0.33 -12.24
CA ASP A 103 16.92 1.62 -12.13
C ASP A 103 17.03 2.11 -10.67
N GLY A 104 16.60 1.29 -9.70
CA GLY A 104 16.61 1.62 -8.27
C GLY A 104 15.45 2.50 -7.79
N GLY A 105 14.54 2.89 -8.68
CA GLY A 105 13.32 3.63 -8.36
C GLY A 105 12.32 2.78 -7.61
N LYS A 106 11.62 3.37 -6.64
CA LYS A 106 10.64 2.69 -5.79
C LYS A 106 9.39 2.30 -6.60
N VAL A 107 8.89 1.09 -6.35
CA VAL A 107 7.71 0.54 -7.03
C VAL A 107 6.62 0.20 -6.02
N VAL A 108 5.38 0.51 -6.37
CA VAL A 108 4.20 0.17 -5.58
C VAL A 108 3.56 -1.05 -6.22
N LEU A 109 3.62 -2.20 -5.56
CA LEU A 109 3.01 -3.44 -6.01
C LEU A 109 1.75 -3.76 -5.19
N ASP A 110 0.77 -4.42 -5.81
CA ASP A 110 -0.39 -4.94 -5.08
C ASP A 110 0.05 -6.13 -4.19
N PRO A 111 -0.10 -6.09 -2.86
CA PRO A 111 0.25 -7.21 -1.98
C PRO A 111 -0.55 -8.49 -2.26
N ARG A 112 -1.71 -8.37 -2.91
CA ARG A 112 -2.55 -9.51 -3.32
C ARG A 112 -1.96 -10.22 -4.53
N ASP A 113 -1.36 -9.46 -5.44
CA ASP A 113 -0.71 -9.95 -6.67
C ASP A 113 0.48 -9.06 -7.06
N THR A 114 1.69 -9.48 -6.70
CA THR A 114 2.92 -8.72 -6.91
C THR A 114 3.29 -8.53 -8.39
N LYS A 115 2.58 -9.16 -9.32
CA LYS A 115 2.71 -8.88 -10.76
C LYS A 115 2.00 -7.58 -11.16
N LYS A 116 1.10 -7.06 -10.32
CA LYS A 116 0.36 -5.82 -10.56
C LYS A 116 1.15 -4.65 -10.00
N ASN A 117 1.69 -3.85 -10.92
CA ASN A 117 2.34 -2.59 -10.60
C ASN A 117 1.33 -1.44 -10.58
N MET A 118 1.26 -0.76 -9.44
CA MET A 118 0.35 0.34 -9.14
C MET A 118 1.06 1.70 -9.11
N SER A 119 2.37 1.76 -9.38
CA SER A 119 3.13 3.02 -9.35
C SER A 119 2.54 4.09 -10.28
N ALA A 120 1.95 3.70 -11.40
CA ALA A 120 1.35 4.60 -12.37
C ALA A 120 -0.08 5.07 -11.99
N CYS A 121 -0.64 4.58 -10.89
CA CYS A 121 -1.95 4.99 -10.42
C CYS A 121 -1.93 6.47 -10.04
N GLN A 122 -2.73 7.25 -10.77
CA GLN A 122 -2.92 8.66 -10.51
C GLN A 122 -3.99 8.85 -9.45
N ILE A 123 -3.65 9.68 -8.46
CA ILE A 123 -4.56 10.12 -7.41
C ILE A 123 -4.68 11.62 -7.44
N THR A 124 -5.85 12.10 -7.03
CA THR A 124 -6.14 13.51 -6.82
C THR A 124 -6.31 13.73 -5.33
N ILE A 125 -5.56 14.70 -4.80
CA ILE A 125 -5.55 15.06 -3.37
C ILE A 125 -6.17 16.45 -3.26
N THR A 126 -7.31 16.54 -2.59
CA THR A 126 -8.06 17.78 -2.44
C THR A 126 -8.05 18.23 -0.98
N LYS A 127 -7.55 19.44 -0.71
CA LYS A 127 -7.63 20.06 0.61
C LYS A 127 -9.02 20.64 0.82
N VAL A 128 -9.74 20.11 1.80
CA VAL A 128 -11.08 20.55 2.19
C VAL A 128 -10.99 21.28 3.54
N LYS A 129 -11.65 22.43 3.62
CA LYS A 129 -11.80 23.21 4.87
C LYS A 129 -13.25 23.18 5.29
N SER A 130 -13.51 22.70 6.50
CA SER A 130 -14.86 22.60 7.06
C SER A 130 -14.92 23.28 8.42
N ASN A 131 -15.98 24.04 8.67
CA ASN A 131 -16.27 24.54 10.00
C ASN A 131 -16.92 23.40 10.81
N ILE A 132 -16.31 23.06 11.94
CA ILE A 132 -16.86 22.10 12.91
C ILE A 132 -17.20 22.82 14.20
N LYS A 133 -18.30 22.40 14.81
CA LYS A 133 -18.73 22.85 16.13
C LYS A 133 -18.61 21.67 17.08
N ASP A 134 -17.95 21.85 18.20
CA ASP A 134 -17.93 20.85 19.25
C ASP A 134 -19.25 20.86 20.06
N ASP A 135 -19.40 19.87 20.95
CA ASP A 135 -20.59 19.72 21.79
C ASP A 135 -20.80 20.91 22.75
N ASN A 136 -19.76 21.72 22.97
CA ASN A 136 -19.78 22.91 23.81
C ASN A 136 -20.10 24.18 23.00
N GLY A 137 -20.31 24.06 21.69
CA GLY A 137 -20.65 25.15 20.80
C GLY A 137 -19.45 25.96 20.27
N ILE A 138 -18.22 25.54 20.51
CA ILE A 138 -17.00 26.19 20.00
C ILE A 138 -16.82 25.82 18.53
N THR A 139 -16.64 26.83 17.67
CA THR A 139 -16.43 26.63 16.24
C THR A 139 -14.93 26.62 15.92
N SER A 140 -14.47 25.61 15.17
CA SER A 140 -13.10 25.47 14.71
C SER A 140 -13.05 25.15 13.22
N ASN A 141 -11.96 25.53 12.56
CA ASN A 141 -11.70 25.12 11.19
C ASN A 141 -10.99 23.75 11.18
N LYS A 142 -11.62 22.74 10.59
CA LYS A 142 -10.99 21.45 10.29
C LYS A 142 -10.45 21.47 8.88
N VAL A 143 -9.19 21.09 8.74
CA VAL A 143 -8.59 20.78 7.44
C VAL A 143 -8.59 19.26 7.28
N THR A 144 -9.14 18.78 6.16
CA THR A 144 -9.07 17.38 5.74
C THR A 144 -8.49 17.30 4.33
N TYR A 145 -7.91 16.15 4.00
CA TYR A 145 -7.41 15.86 2.67
C TYR A 145 -8.17 14.66 2.13
N GLU A 146 -8.87 14.85 1.03
CA GLU A 146 -9.62 13.80 0.35
C GLU A 146 -8.77 13.24 -0.79
N VAL A 147 -8.76 11.92 -0.93
CA VAL A 147 -7.97 11.21 -1.95
C VAL A 147 -8.93 10.49 -2.88
N GLU A 148 -8.84 10.80 -4.16
CA GLU A 148 -9.67 10.19 -5.21
C GLU A 148 -8.79 9.51 -6.26
N ALA A 149 -9.27 8.38 -6.77
CA ALA A 149 -8.64 7.71 -7.90
C ALA A 149 -8.94 8.49 -9.19
N SER A 150 -7.91 8.81 -9.96
CA SER A 150 -8.04 9.58 -11.20
C SER A 150 -7.90 8.70 -12.43
N SER A 151 -6.84 7.88 -12.52
CA SER A 151 -6.62 6.95 -13.63
C SER A 151 -5.52 5.92 -13.33
N GLY A 152 -5.44 4.89 -14.16
CA GLY A 152 -4.42 3.84 -14.10
C GLY A 152 -5.03 2.43 -14.02
N ASN A 153 -4.20 1.42 -14.25
CA ASN A 153 -4.62 0.02 -14.19
C ASN A 153 -4.34 -0.56 -12.80
N ASN A 154 -5.26 -1.40 -12.30
CA ASN A 154 -5.14 -2.08 -11.01
C ASN A 154 -4.98 -1.13 -9.81
N CYS A 155 -5.58 0.05 -9.87
CA CYS A 155 -5.50 1.06 -8.82
C CYS A 155 -6.56 0.84 -7.72
N PRO A 156 -6.31 1.28 -6.48
CA PRO A 156 -7.35 1.36 -5.49
C PRO A 156 -8.40 2.37 -5.96
N THR A 157 -9.65 2.07 -5.64
CA THR A 157 -10.79 2.92 -5.96
C THR A 157 -10.94 4.06 -4.96
N THR A 158 -11.64 5.12 -5.36
CA THR A 158 -12.01 6.22 -4.45
C THR A 158 -12.76 5.73 -3.21
N GLU A 159 -13.56 4.68 -3.32
CA GLU A 159 -14.27 4.09 -2.17
C GLU A 159 -13.34 3.31 -1.23
N GLU A 160 -12.24 2.75 -1.74
CA GLU A 160 -11.23 2.12 -0.88
C GLU A 160 -10.44 3.16 -0.08
N TYR A 161 -10.17 4.35 -0.66
CA TYR A 161 -9.49 5.44 0.05
C TYR A 161 -10.32 6.07 1.17
N LYS A 162 -11.64 5.87 1.18
CA LYS A 162 -12.54 6.41 2.21
C LYS A 162 -12.71 5.48 3.43
N LYS A 163 -12.17 4.25 3.38
CA LYS A 163 -12.29 3.23 4.45
C LYS A 163 -11.19 3.33 5.50
#